data_AF-A0A9W9V5C6-F1
#
_entry.id   AF-A0A9W9V5C6-F1
#
_cell.length_a   1.000
_cell.length_b   1.000
_cell.length_c   1.000
_cell.angle_alpha   90.00
_cell.angle_beta   90.00
_cell.angle_gamma   90.00
#
_symmetry.space_group_name_H-M   'P 1'
#
loop_
_entity.id
_entity.type
_entity.pdbx_description
1 polymer ?
#
loop_
_entity_poly.entity_id
_entity_poly.type
_entity_poly.pdbx_seq_one_letter_code
_entity_poly.pdbx_strand_id
1 'polypeptide(L)'
;MRALRYGPQFGIPIEAFSFTKVEIGVEHHFVTDYDQDSTTSHGAGEEERDEDASEGDGDEHEVHKELDEEREPQYFSLPQTTLFSLDARAESNPPNFYIRSQCLLVLPKDRILNWVQQTDERMSNDTCPCLTFGTDSGFQASIKSLVGEYVRDHDKTPQREGQCDKCCMSWLIKMRTINDSEACFNLTQWRNLGSGLDPLENQWLFHVSIGLDNHSVLGEGQRCDPRQKFEEELVPAGGLNALSEKELFDRNISWLDRRAYETVMSPSINGNWWLNVWEYMPRRNKEEDSLL
;
A
#
# COMPACT_ATOMS: atom_id res chain seq x y z
N MET A 1 -24.95 -8.66 5.26
CA MET A 1 -23.94 -7.67 5.69
C MET A 1 -24.31 -7.16 7.06
N ARG A 2 -23.47 -7.37 8.08
CA ARG A 2 -23.70 -6.76 9.41
C ARG A 2 -23.27 -5.31 9.33
N ALA A 3 -24.20 -4.38 9.54
CA ALA A 3 -23.87 -3.00 9.79
C ALA A 3 -23.03 -2.95 11.08
N LEU A 4 -21.74 -2.66 10.95
CA LEU A 4 -20.91 -2.27 12.09
C LEU A 4 -21.40 -0.88 12.49
N ARG A 5 -22.28 -0.84 13.51
CA ARG A 5 -22.75 0.41 14.10
C ARG A 5 -21.64 0.92 15.02
N TYR A 6 -20.96 1.96 14.57
CA TYR A 6 -20.03 2.71 15.41
C TYR A 6 -20.83 3.79 16.15
N GLY A 7 -20.57 3.94 17.45
CA GLY A 7 -21.21 4.95 18.27
C GLY A 7 -21.10 4.63 19.76
N PRO A 8 -21.24 5.63 20.64
CA PRO A 8 -21.07 5.49 22.10
C PRO A 8 -22.00 4.44 22.75
N GLN A 9 -23.06 4.03 22.04
CA GLN A 9 -24.00 2.99 22.50
C GLN A 9 -23.54 1.56 22.15
N PHE A 10 -22.46 1.39 21.39
CA PHE A 10 -21.97 0.09 20.89
C PHE A 10 -20.59 -0.32 21.46
N GLY A 11 -20.16 0.29 22.58
CA GLY A 11 -19.15 -0.30 23.46
C GLY A 11 -17.69 -0.13 23.04
N ILE A 12 -17.36 0.88 22.22
CA ILE A 12 -15.96 1.25 21.98
C ILE A 12 -15.78 2.76 22.23
N PRO A 13 -15.49 3.19 23.47
CA PRO A 13 -14.88 4.49 23.70
C PRO A 13 -13.39 4.34 23.43
N ILE A 14 -13.01 4.23 22.17
CA ILE A 14 -11.60 4.32 21.81
C ILE A 14 -11.39 5.76 21.32
N GLU A 15 -10.91 6.60 22.24
CA GLU A 15 -10.45 7.95 21.93
C GLU A 15 -9.31 7.91 20.89
N ALA A 16 -8.50 6.84 20.89
CA ALA A 16 -7.45 6.60 19.91
C ALA A 16 -7.14 5.10 19.69
N PHE A 17 -7.07 4.66 18.43
CA PHE A 17 -6.70 3.31 18.01
C PHE A 17 -5.44 3.34 17.18
N SER A 18 -4.43 2.51 17.47
CA SER A 18 -3.24 2.39 16.63
C SER A 18 -2.96 0.93 16.28
N PHE A 19 -2.51 0.68 15.05
CA PHE A 19 -2.24 -0.65 14.49
C PHE A 19 -0.97 -0.61 13.63
N THR A 20 -0.16 -1.66 13.66
CA THR A 20 1.00 -1.81 12.76
C THR A 20 1.12 -3.25 12.23
N LYS A 21 1.42 -3.35 10.95
CA LYS A 21 1.71 -4.57 10.19
C LYS A 21 3.05 -4.42 9.46
N VAL A 22 3.83 -5.49 9.41
CA VAL A 22 5.00 -5.64 8.53
C VAL A 22 4.74 -6.76 7.54
N GLU A 23 5.02 -6.53 6.27
CA GLU A 23 4.97 -7.52 5.20
C GLU A 23 6.37 -7.70 4.62
N ILE A 24 6.80 -8.95 4.50
CA ILE A 24 8.09 -9.29 3.90
C ILE A 24 7.79 -9.86 2.53
N GLY A 25 8.20 -9.15 1.48
CA GLY A 25 8.25 -9.66 0.13
C GLY A 25 9.27 -10.79 0.08
N VAL A 26 8.78 -12.02 0.03
CA VAL A 26 9.62 -13.18 -0.28
C VAL A 26 9.83 -13.17 -1.79
N GLU A 27 11.07 -13.37 -2.24
CA GLU A 27 11.32 -13.69 -3.65
C GLU A 27 10.60 -15.00 -3.96
N HIS A 28 9.40 -14.90 -4.52
CA HIS A 28 8.77 -16.03 -5.14
C HIS A 28 9.48 -16.23 -6.47
N HIS A 29 10.48 -17.11 -6.49
CA HIS A 29 10.84 -17.78 -7.72
C HIS A 29 9.60 -18.57 -8.15
N PHE A 30 8.77 -17.96 -8.99
CA PHE A 30 7.80 -18.71 -9.77
C PHE A 30 8.64 -19.58 -10.71
N VAL A 31 8.95 -20.80 -10.26
CA VAL A 31 9.36 -21.86 -11.15
C VAL A 31 8.10 -22.16 -11.96
N THR A 32 7.99 -21.55 -13.13
CA THR A 32 7.03 -21.98 -14.13
C THR A 32 7.53 -23.33 -14.63
N ASP A 33 7.18 -24.42 -13.93
CA ASP A 33 7.37 -25.80 -14.39
C ASP A 33 6.40 -26.08 -15.57
N TYR A 34 6.52 -25.29 -16.64
CA TYR A 34 5.78 -25.46 -17.89
C TYR A 34 6.60 -26.20 -18.96
N ASP A 35 7.68 -26.88 -18.56
CA ASP A 35 8.49 -27.77 -19.41
C ASP A 35 8.42 -29.23 -18.93
N GLN A 36 7.22 -29.75 -18.70
CA GLN A 36 7.01 -31.20 -18.65
C GLN A 36 5.89 -31.62 -19.60
N ASP A 37 6.24 -32.57 -20.46
CA ASP A 37 5.42 -33.35 -21.39
C ASP A 37 5.14 -32.76 -22.78
N SER A 38 6.21 -32.58 -23.56
CA SER A 38 6.17 -32.87 -25.01
C SER A 38 7.13 -34.00 -25.38
N THR A 39 7.06 -35.13 -24.67
CA THR A 39 7.57 -36.40 -25.21
C THR A 39 6.72 -36.79 -26.40
N THR A 40 7.24 -36.48 -27.58
CA THR A 40 6.87 -37.03 -28.88
C THR A 40 6.78 -38.56 -28.79
N SER A 41 5.56 -39.08 -28.78
CA SER A 41 5.31 -40.49 -29.09
C SER A 41 5.57 -40.71 -30.58
N HIS A 42 6.75 -41.23 -30.92
CA HIS A 42 7.01 -41.87 -32.21
C HIS A 42 6.08 -43.09 -32.35
N GLY A 43 4.95 -42.89 -33.04
CA GLY A 43 4.17 -43.97 -33.60
C GLY A 43 4.83 -44.42 -34.91
N ALA A 44 5.50 -45.57 -34.85
CA ALA A 44 5.87 -46.33 -36.03
C ALA A 44 4.60 -46.91 -36.69
N GLY A 45 4.48 -46.76 -38.00
CA GLY A 45 3.41 -47.33 -38.80
C GLY A 45 3.66 -47.08 -40.28
N GLU A 46 4.23 -48.10 -40.92
CA GLU A 46 4.51 -48.23 -42.36
C GLU A 46 3.23 -48.07 -43.21
N GLU A 47 3.35 -47.50 -44.42
CA GLU A 47 2.93 -48.19 -45.65
C GLU A 47 3.33 -47.41 -46.92
N GLU A 48 3.78 -48.18 -47.91
CA GLU A 48 4.29 -47.82 -49.22
C GLU A 48 3.23 -47.18 -50.13
N ARG A 49 3.62 -46.22 -50.97
CA ARG A 49 3.07 -46.10 -52.34
C ARG A 49 3.88 -45.19 -53.26
N ASP A 50 4.43 -45.86 -54.27
CA ASP A 50 4.59 -45.53 -55.68
C ASP A 50 4.63 -44.06 -56.16
N GLU A 51 5.74 -43.82 -56.84
CA GLU A 51 6.04 -42.88 -57.92
C GLU A 51 4.82 -42.35 -58.71
N ASP A 52 4.76 -41.03 -58.88
CA ASP A 52 4.60 -40.46 -60.22
C ASP A 52 5.07 -38.99 -60.26
N ALA A 53 5.84 -38.71 -61.30
CA ALA A 53 6.45 -37.43 -61.61
C ALA A 53 5.40 -36.39 -62.05
N SER A 54 5.51 -35.17 -61.55
CA SER A 54 5.21 -33.98 -62.36
C SER A 54 5.96 -32.76 -61.83
N GLU A 55 6.68 -32.13 -62.75
CA GLU A 55 7.33 -30.83 -62.61
C GLU A 55 6.27 -29.74 -62.37
N GLY A 56 6.48 -28.94 -61.35
CA GLY A 56 5.65 -27.78 -61.03
C GLY A 56 6.49 -26.73 -60.33
N ASP A 57 7.07 -25.83 -61.13
CA ASP A 57 7.59 -24.53 -60.70
C ASP A 57 6.52 -23.75 -59.94
N GLY A 58 6.86 -23.23 -58.76
CA GLY A 58 6.00 -22.33 -58.01
C GLY A 58 6.51 -22.07 -56.61
N ASP A 59 7.37 -21.06 -56.48
CA ASP A 59 7.79 -20.44 -55.21
C ASP A 59 6.60 -20.15 -54.29
N GLU A 60 6.34 -21.02 -53.32
CA GLU A 60 5.57 -20.69 -52.13
C GLU A 60 6.56 -20.39 -50.99
N HIS A 61 6.93 -19.11 -50.90
CA HIS A 61 7.54 -18.56 -49.69
C HIS A 61 6.48 -18.59 -48.57
N GLU A 62 6.38 -19.73 -47.90
CA GLU A 62 5.67 -19.87 -46.64
C GLU A 62 6.47 -19.11 -45.59
N VAL A 63 6.18 -17.81 -45.47
CA VAL A 63 6.66 -16.97 -44.37
C VAL A 63 5.98 -17.50 -43.12
N HIS A 64 6.64 -18.45 -42.45
CA HIS A 64 6.43 -18.67 -41.04
C HIS A 64 6.68 -17.34 -40.35
N LYS A 65 5.59 -16.58 -40.11
CA LYS A 65 5.56 -15.60 -39.05
C LYS A 65 5.84 -16.40 -37.79
N GLU A 66 7.10 -16.41 -37.37
CA GLU A 66 7.44 -16.51 -35.97
C GLU A 66 6.57 -15.45 -35.29
N LEU A 67 5.46 -15.93 -34.72
CA LEU A 67 4.78 -15.20 -33.67
C LEU A 67 5.86 -15.13 -32.60
N ASP A 68 6.55 -13.99 -32.52
CA ASP A 68 7.26 -13.59 -31.33
C ASP A 68 6.26 -13.79 -30.20
N GLU A 69 6.37 -14.93 -29.52
CA GLU A 69 5.72 -15.16 -28.25
C GLU A 69 6.18 -13.98 -27.40
N GLU A 70 5.29 -13.01 -27.24
CA GLU A 70 5.43 -11.92 -26.29
C GLU A 70 5.64 -12.60 -24.93
N ARG A 71 6.89 -12.91 -24.62
CA ARG A 71 7.30 -13.43 -23.32
C ARG A 71 6.86 -12.35 -22.37
N GLU A 72 5.76 -12.60 -21.68
CA GLU A 72 5.27 -11.72 -20.64
C GLU A 72 6.48 -11.40 -19.76
N PRO A 73 6.79 -10.12 -19.54
CA PRO A 73 7.96 -9.74 -18.79
C PRO A 73 7.88 -10.46 -17.44
N GLN A 74 8.83 -11.35 -17.18
CA GLN A 74 8.88 -12.07 -15.91
C GLN A 74 9.06 -11.02 -14.80
N TYR A 75 7.96 -10.67 -14.15
CA TYR A 75 7.94 -9.74 -13.03
C TYR A 75 8.57 -10.43 -11.82
N PHE A 76 9.90 -10.41 -11.74
CA PHE A 76 10.59 -10.80 -10.52
C PHE A 76 10.10 -9.89 -9.38
N SER A 77 9.37 -10.47 -8.42
CA SER A 77 8.97 -9.76 -7.21
C SER A 77 10.22 -9.47 -6.40
N LEU A 78 10.69 -8.22 -6.46
CA LEU A 78 11.86 -7.79 -5.70
C LEU A 78 11.62 -8.02 -4.20
N PRO A 79 12.62 -8.50 -3.45
CA PRO A 79 12.51 -8.61 -2.00
C PRO A 79 12.36 -7.20 -1.44
N GLN A 80 11.17 -6.91 -0.92
CA GLN A 80 10.79 -5.61 -0.39
C GLN A 80 10.22 -5.81 1.00
N THR A 81 10.61 -4.95 1.94
CA THR A 81 9.95 -4.97 3.26
C THR A 81 9.02 -3.78 3.34
N THR A 82 7.73 -4.06 3.53
CA THR A 82 6.69 -3.04 3.70
C THR A 82 6.28 -3.00 5.16
N LEU A 83 6.14 -1.82 5.73
CA LEU A 83 5.55 -1.63 7.05
C LEU A 83 4.39 -0.66 6.91
N PHE A 84 3.21 -1.09 7.32
CA PHE A 84 2.01 -0.29 7.36
C PHE A 84 1.61 -0.01 8.80
N SER A 85 1.51 1.26 9.17
CA SER A 85 0.95 1.71 10.43
C SER A 85 -0.31 2.53 10.21
N LEU A 86 -1.23 2.44 11.16
CA LEU A 86 -2.48 3.20 11.20
C LEU A 86 -2.66 3.74 12.61
N ASP A 87 -3.04 5.01 12.71
CA ASP A 87 -3.36 5.70 13.95
C ASP A 87 -4.68 6.45 13.72
N ALA A 88 -5.68 6.22 14.54
CA ALA A 88 -7.03 6.74 14.38
C ALA A 88 -7.46 7.43 15.67
N ARG A 89 -8.15 8.55 15.55
CA ARG A 89 -8.54 9.40 16.68
C ARG A 89 -9.94 9.94 16.49
N ALA A 90 -10.69 10.00 17.59
CA ALA A 90 -12.00 10.62 17.62
C ALA A 90 -11.91 12.03 18.22
N GLU A 91 -12.55 12.99 17.56
CA GLU A 91 -12.89 14.30 18.12
C GLU A 91 -14.33 14.25 18.62
N SER A 92 -14.63 14.87 19.76
CA SER A 92 -15.96 14.83 20.36
C SER A 92 -16.85 16.03 20.02
N ASN A 93 -16.29 17.17 19.61
CA ASN A 93 -17.07 18.40 19.41
C ASN A 93 -16.46 19.36 18.35
N PRO A 94 -17.00 19.39 17.10
CA PRO A 94 -17.99 18.47 16.58
C PRO A 94 -17.44 17.04 16.45
N PRO A 95 -18.30 15.99 16.50
CA PRO A 95 -17.85 14.62 16.39
C PRO A 95 -17.23 14.36 15.02
N ASN A 96 -15.98 13.91 15.00
CA ASN A 96 -15.26 13.52 13.78
C ASN A 96 -14.31 12.36 14.08
N PHE A 97 -14.00 11.59 13.05
CA PHE A 97 -13.06 10.48 13.12
C PHE A 97 -11.93 10.67 12.11
N TYR A 98 -10.73 10.86 12.62
CA TYR A 98 -9.55 11.09 11.80
C TYR A 98 -8.66 9.87 11.80
N ILE A 99 -8.07 9.56 10.66
CA ILE A 99 -7.09 8.49 10.51
C ILE A 99 -5.83 9.04 9.88
N ARG A 100 -4.69 8.66 10.45
CA ARG A 100 -3.37 8.73 9.83
C ARG A 100 -2.89 7.33 9.49
N SER A 101 -2.52 7.09 8.24
CA SER A 101 -1.78 5.87 7.85
C SER A 101 -0.36 6.24 7.43
N GLN A 102 0.60 5.36 7.70
CA GLN A 102 1.97 5.48 7.26
C GLN A 102 2.42 4.15 6.65
N CYS A 103 2.82 4.20 5.39
CA CYS A 103 3.40 3.08 4.67
C CYS A 103 4.88 3.35 4.44
N LEU A 104 5.73 2.47 4.95
CA LEU A 104 7.17 2.46 4.71
C LEU A 104 7.47 1.31 3.77
N LEU A 105 8.20 1.59 2.70
CA LEU A 105 8.71 0.60 1.78
C LEU A 105 10.22 0.69 1.77
N VAL A 106 10.88 -0.35 2.27
CA VAL A 106 12.35 -0.45 2.33
C VAL A 106 12.83 -1.30 1.17
N LEU A 107 13.76 -0.73 0.39
CA LEU A 107 14.30 -1.30 -0.83
C LEU A 107 15.81 -1.06 -0.91
N PRO A 108 16.55 -1.95 -1.59
CA PRO A 108 17.93 -1.68 -1.99
C PRO A 108 18.02 -0.43 -2.88
N LYS A 109 19.03 0.41 -2.66
CA LYS A 109 19.20 1.69 -3.38
C LYS A 109 19.31 1.54 -4.90
N ASP A 110 19.99 0.49 -5.35
CA ASP A 110 20.16 0.14 -6.77
C ASP A 110 18.84 -0.29 -7.45
N ARG A 111 17.78 -0.57 -6.68
CA ARG A 111 16.49 -1.07 -7.18
C ARG A 111 15.37 -0.05 -7.19
N ILE A 112 15.56 1.12 -6.59
CA ILE A 112 14.53 2.15 -6.44
C ILE A 112 13.98 2.62 -7.81
N LEU A 113 14.85 2.84 -8.79
CA LEU A 113 14.43 3.27 -10.13
C LEU A 113 13.53 2.23 -10.81
N ASN A 114 13.92 0.95 -10.71
CA ASN A 114 13.14 -0.15 -11.28
C ASN A 114 11.80 -0.28 -10.58
N TRP A 115 11.77 -0.15 -9.24
CA TRP A 115 10.52 -0.12 -8.48
C TRP A 115 9.56 0.93 -9.03
N VAL A 116 9.97 2.19 -9.14
CA VAL A 116 9.09 3.28 -9.65
C VAL A 116 8.54 3.00 -11.04
N GLN A 117 9.35 2.42 -11.93
CA GLN A 117 8.91 2.06 -13.29
C GLN A 117 7.81 1.00 -13.28
N GLN A 118 7.87 0.04 -12.35
CA GLN A 118 6.85 -0.99 -12.16
C GLN A 118 5.64 -0.52 -11.34
N THR A 119 5.74 0.63 -10.67
CA THR A 119 4.74 1.07 -9.70
C THR A 119 3.48 1.66 -10.34
N ASP A 120 3.55 2.02 -11.63
CA ASP A 120 2.41 2.56 -12.39
C ASP A 120 1.19 1.61 -12.35
N GLU A 121 1.39 0.31 -12.14
CA GLU A 121 0.30 -0.68 -12.07
C GLU A 121 -0.11 -1.07 -10.63
N ARG A 122 0.82 -1.03 -9.67
CA ARG A 122 0.64 -1.68 -8.34
C ARG A 122 0.08 -0.78 -7.25
N MET A 123 0.33 0.52 -7.25
CA MET A 123 -0.12 1.42 -6.16
C MET A 123 -1.58 1.86 -6.25
N SER A 124 -2.35 1.27 -7.17
CA SER A 124 -3.74 1.64 -7.44
C SER A 124 -4.70 1.30 -6.31
N ASN A 125 -4.41 0.27 -5.51
CA ASN A 125 -5.35 -0.28 -4.53
C ASN A 125 -5.29 0.38 -3.14
N ASP A 126 -4.14 0.96 -2.75
CA ASP A 126 -3.94 1.49 -1.38
C ASP A 126 -4.00 3.03 -1.29
N THR A 127 -4.10 3.71 -2.43
CA THR A 127 -4.21 5.17 -2.51
C THR A 127 -5.67 5.60 -2.68
N CYS A 128 -6.05 6.82 -2.23
CA CYS A 128 -7.43 7.30 -2.43
C CYS A 128 -7.76 7.19 -3.92
N PRO A 129 -8.95 6.69 -4.30
CA PRO A 129 -9.35 6.59 -5.70
C PRO A 129 -9.19 7.91 -6.47
N CYS A 130 -9.28 9.06 -5.79
CA CYS A 130 -9.04 10.37 -6.38
C CYS A 130 -7.59 10.61 -6.83
N LEU A 131 -6.60 9.97 -6.19
CA LEU A 131 -5.19 10.00 -6.59
C LEU A 131 -4.88 8.96 -7.68
N THR A 132 -5.61 7.84 -7.70
CA THR A 132 -5.39 6.73 -8.64
C THR A 132 -6.12 6.91 -9.97
N PHE A 133 -7.42 7.22 -9.91
CA PHE A 133 -8.34 7.26 -11.05
C PHE A 133 -8.67 8.69 -11.47
N GLY A 134 -8.32 9.68 -10.65
CA GLY A 134 -8.38 11.07 -11.05
C GLY A 134 -7.40 11.31 -12.19
N THR A 135 -7.75 12.20 -13.11
CA THR A 135 -6.83 12.82 -14.09
C THR A 135 -5.68 13.59 -13.44
N ASP A 136 -5.47 13.44 -12.14
CA ASP A 136 -4.46 14.12 -11.35
C ASP A 136 -3.11 13.39 -11.52
N SER A 137 -2.55 13.57 -12.72
CA SER A 137 -1.18 13.17 -13.08
C SER A 137 -0.13 13.65 -12.08
N GLY A 138 -0.49 14.60 -11.21
CA GLY A 138 0.37 15.17 -10.18
C GLY A 138 0.88 14.19 -9.13
N PHE A 139 0.10 13.20 -8.67
CA PHE A 139 0.58 12.31 -7.59
C PHE A 139 1.67 11.34 -8.07
N GLN A 140 1.42 10.63 -9.17
CA GLN A 140 2.44 9.75 -9.78
C GLN A 140 3.64 10.55 -10.28
N ALA A 141 3.42 11.73 -10.88
CA ALA A 141 4.52 12.62 -11.25
C ALA A 141 5.33 13.08 -10.03
N SER A 142 4.68 13.31 -8.88
CA SER A 142 5.35 13.66 -7.63
C SER A 142 6.24 12.52 -7.13
N ILE A 143 5.78 11.27 -7.19
CA ILE A 143 6.60 10.09 -6.83
C ILE A 143 7.79 9.96 -7.78
N LYS A 144 7.57 10.00 -9.10
CA LYS A 144 8.64 9.90 -10.11
C LYS A 144 9.68 11.02 -9.95
N SER A 145 9.22 12.25 -9.73
CA SER A 145 10.07 13.41 -9.47
C SER A 145 10.88 13.26 -8.18
N LEU A 146 10.22 12.85 -7.09
CA LEU A 146 10.83 12.62 -5.77
C LEU A 146 11.94 11.57 -5.84
N VAL A 147 11.66 10.43 -6.48
CA VAL A 147 12.64 9.35 -6.65
C VAL A 147 13.79 9.78 -7.55
N GLY A 148 13.50 10.48 -8.65
CA GLY A 148 14.54 11.03 -9.51
C GLY A 148 15.45 12.01 -8.77
N GLU A 149 14.91 12.81 -7.85
CA GLU A 149 15.69 13.70 -6.98
C GLU A 149 16.58 12.91 -6.01
N TYR A 150 16.03 11.92 -5.32
CA TYR A 150 16.77 11.06 -4.39
C TYR A 150 17.89 10.28 -5.06
N VAL A 151 17.67 9.75 -6.27
CA VAL A 151 18.67 8.96 -7.00
C VAL A 151 19.83 9.83 -7.50
N ARG A 152 19.59 11.12 -7.77
CA ARG A 152 20.67 12.06 -8.12
C ARG A 152 21.54 12.42 -6.92
N ASP A 153 20.98 12.35 -5.70
CA ASP A 153 21.63 12.79 -4.48
C ASP A 153 21.05 12.03 -3.27
N HIS A 154 21.71 10.94 -2.90
CA HIS A 154 21.28 10.04 -1.81
C HIS A 154 21.42 10.67 -0.41
N ASP A 155 22.16 11.77 -0.29
CA ASP A 155 22.31 12.49 0.98
C ASP A 155 21.11 13.42 1.24
N LYS A 156 20.34 13.74 0.19
CA LYS A 156 19.10 14.49 0.33
C LYS A 156 17.95 13.61 0.81
N THR A 157 17.10 14.23 1.61
CA THR A 157 15.80 13.68 2.01
C THR A 157 14.71 14.46 1.28
N PRO A 158 14.49 14.22 -0.03
CA PRO A 158 13.47 14.96 -0.74
C PRO A 158 12.10 14.57 -0.18
N GLN A 159 11.16 15.52 -0.29
CA GLN A 159 9.77 15.30 0.10
C GLN A 159 8.80 16.00 -0.85
N ARG A 160 7.58 15.49 -0.92
CA ARG A 160 6.43 16.15 -1.56
C ARG A 160 5.21 15.98 -0.67
N GLU A 161 4.34 16.97 -0.69
CA GLU A 161 3.07 16.91 0.01
C GLU A 161 1.97 17.48 -0.87
N GLY A 162 0.74 17.15 -0.51
CA GLY A 162 -0.43 17.67 -1.19
C GLY A 162 -1.70 17.28 -0.48
N GLN A 163 -2.80 17.76 -1.05
CA GLN A 163 -4.14 17.55 -0.52
C GLN A 163 -5.08 17.16 -1.66
N CYS A 164 -6.03 16.30 -1.36
CA CYS A 164 -7.13 15.97 -2.22
C CYS A 164 -8.40 16.66 -1.71
N ASP A 165 -8.86 17.65 -2.46
CA ASP A 165 -10.06 18.42 -2.13
C ASP A 165 -11.36 17.61 -2.24
N LYS A 166 -11.32 16.46 -2.91
CA LYS A 166 -12.48 15.56 -3.09
C LYS A 166 -12.70 14.67 -1.88
N CYS A 167 -11.65 14.00 -1.39
CA CYS A 167 -11.75 13.02 -0.31
C CYS A 167 -11.23 13.54 1.05
N CYS A 168 -11.03 14.87 1.22
CA CYS A 168 -10.48 15.50 2.44
C CYS A 168 -9.29 14.72 3.00
N MET A 169 -8.30 14.50 2.12
CA MET A 169 -7.11 13.74 2.45
C MET A 169 -5.88 14.59 2.20
N SER A 170 -5.00 14.64 3.19
CA SER A 170 -3.66 15.21 3.03
C SER A 170 -2.65 14.07 2.94
N TRP A 171 -1.55 14.27 2.22
CA TRP A 171 -0.51 13.27 2.06
C TRP A 171 0.88 13.90 2.08
N LEU A 172 1.86 13.11 2.49
CA LEU A 172 3.27 13.45 2.55
C LEU A 172 4.08 12.23 2.11
N ILE A 173 4.90 12.40 1.09
CA ILE A 173 5.85 11.39 0.61
C ILE A 173 7.28 11.86 0.87
N LYS A 174 8.13 10.96 1.35
CA LYS A 174 9.55 11.20 1.64
C LYS A 174 10.40 10.04 1.14
N MET A 175 11.59 10.34 0.64
CA MET A 175 12.65 9.34 0.42
C MET A 175 13.76 9.58 1.42
N ARG A 176 14.25 8.52 2.07
CA ARG A 176 15.31 8.59 3.07
C ARG A 176 16.30 7.46 2.89
N THR A 177 17.59 7.75 3.05
CA THR A 177 18.60 6.72 3.26
C THR A 177 18.42 6.12 4.66
N ILE A 178 18.34 4.79 4.75
CA ILE A 178 18.30 4.08 6.04
C ILE A 178 19.70 3.65 6.46
N ASN A 179 20.46 3.10 5.51
CA ASN A 179 21.85 2.70 5.67
C ASN A 179 22.57 2.78 4.32
N ASP A 180 23.79 2.24 4.24
CA ASP A 180 24.61 2.35 3.02
C ASP A 180 23.95 1.68 1.81
N SER A 181 23.22 0.57 2.00
CA SER A 181 22.61 -0.23 0.94
C SER A 181 21.12 0.02 0.71
N GLU A 182 20.40 0.55 1.69
CA GLU A 182 18.93 0.61 1.68
C GLU A 182 18.39 2.04 1.76
N ALA A 183 17.25 2.23 1.12
CA ALA A 183 16.43 3.43 1.22
C ALA A 183 15.02 3.07 1.66
N CYS A 184 14.32 4.07 2.19
CA CYS A 184 12.93 3.99 2.55
C CYS A 184 12.12 5.02 1.76
N PHE A 185 11.10 4.54 1.07
CA PHE A 185 9.98 5.35 0.62
C PHE A 185 8.94 5.39 1.75
N ASN A 186 8.61 6.59 2.24
CA ASN A 186 7.62 6.80 3.29
C ASN A 186 6.45 7.59 2.70
N LEU A 187 5.26 6.99 2.70
CA LEU A 187 3.98 7.65 2.42
C LEU A 187 3.16 7.75 3.70
N THR A 188 2.91 8.98 4.17
CA THR A 188 1.96 9.25 5.24
C THR A 188 0.72 9.93 4.68
N GLN A 189 -0.46 9.47 5.08
CA GLN A 189 -1.76 10.02 4.68
C GLN A 189 -2.58 10.35 5.91
N TRP A 190 -3.31 11.47 5.85
CA TRP A 190 -4.29 11.88 6.87
C TRP A 190 -5.65 12.02 6.21
N ARG A 191 -6.69 11.47 6.82
CA ARG A 191 -8.06 11.46 6.31
C ARG A 191 -9.02 11.87 7.42
N ASN A 192 -10.01 12.69 7.07
CA ASN A 192 -11.19 12.88 7.89
C ASN A 192 -12.32 11.98 7.37
N LEU A 193 -12.71 10.97 8.15
CA LEU A 193 -13.80 10.05 7.80
C LEU A 193 -15.18 10.61 8.20
N GLY A 194 -15.22 11.79 8.81
CA GLY A 194 -16.42 12.42 9.33
C GLY A 194 -16.88 11.85 10.65
N SER A 195 -18.09 12.24 11.06
CA SER A 195 -18.68 11.83 12.33
C SER A 195 -19.05 10.34 12.36
N GLY A 196 -19.36 9.76 11.19
CA GLY A 196 -19.92 8.42 11.08
C GLY A 196 -21.32 8.28 11.69
N LEU A 197 -21.95 9.40 12.09
CA LEU A 197 -23.29 9.42 12.67
C LEU A 197 -24.38 9.32 11.58
N ASP A 198 -24.07 9.76 10.36
CA ASP A 198 -24.92 9.60 9.19
C ASP A 198 -24.22 8.66 8.19
N PRO A 199 -24.79 7.50 7.84
CA PRO A 199 -24.21 6.62 6.82
C PRO A 199 -24.16 7.26 5.42
N LEU A 200 -24.86 8.37 5.20
CA LEU A 200 -24.84 9.15 3.96
C LEU A 200 -23.85 10.33 4.01
N GLU A 201 -23.08 10.47 5.08
CA GLU A 201 -22.04 11.49 5.18
C GLU A 201 -21.01 11.31 4.06
N ASN A 202 -20.83 12.33 3.23
CA ASN A 202 -19.95 12.26 2.06
C ASN A 202 -18.53 11.82 2.44
N GLN A 203 -17.98 12.36 3.53
CA GLN A 203 -16.66 12.01 4.04
C GLN A 203 -16.52 10.50 4.28
N TRP A 204 -17.54 9.87 4.87
CA TRP A 204 -17.57 8.42 5.06
C TRP A 204 -17.71 7.68 3.73
N LEU A 205 -18.67 8.07 2.89
CA LEU A 205 -18.98 7.41 1.62
C LEU A 205 -17.79 7.36 0.65
N PHE A 206 -16.93 8.38 0.63
CA PHE A 206 -15.71 8.41 -0.17
C PHE A 206 -14.74 7.26 0.13
N HIS A 207 -14.79 6.68 1.33
CA HIS A 207 -13.82 5.69 1.77
C HIS A 207 -14.35 4.25 1.80
N VAL A 208 -15.66 4.04 1.64
CA VAL A 208 -16.27 2.70 1.68
C VAL A 208 -16.44 2.07 0.29
N SER A 209 -16.00 2.72 -0.79
CA SER A 209 -16.03 2.21 -2.18
C SER A 209 -17.42 1.82 -2.71
N ILE A 210 -18.50 2.16 -2.00
CA ILE A 210 -19.88 1.91 -2.43
C ILE A 210 -20.32 3.07 -3.34
N GLY A 211 -20.01 2.96 -4.63
CA GLY A 211 -20.54 3.85 -5.68
C GLY A 211 -19.66 5.07 -5.99
N LEU A 212 -18.64 4.86 -6.82
CA LEU A 212 -17.76 5.92 -7.35
C LEU A 212 -18.51 6.98 -8.20
N ASP A 213 -19.74 6.68 -8.62
CA ASP A 213 -20.46 7.47 -9.63
C ASP A 213 -21.19 8.70 -9.05
N ASN A 214 -21.33 8.82 -7.72
CA ASN A 214 -22.13 9.86 -7.07
C ASN A 214 -21.35 10.77 -6.11
N HIS A 215 -20.04 10.85 -6.27
CA HIS A 215 -19.19 11.65 -5.40
C HIS A 215 -19.45 13.15 -5.57
N SER A 216 -20.33 13.68 -4.72
CA SER A 216 -20.52 15.12 -4.55
C SER A 216 -19.23 15.70 -3.98
N VAL A 217 -18.73 16.77 -4.61
CA VAL A 217 -17.60 17.54 -4.06
C VAL A 217 -17.95 17.96 -2.64
N LEU A 218 -17.05 17.75 -1.68
CA LEU A 218 -17.23 18.23 -0.31
C LEU A 218 -17.52 19.72 -0.32
N GLY A 219 -18.53 20.15 0.44
CA GLY A 219 -18.87 21.56 0.56
C GLY A 219 -17.68 22.35 1.13
N GLU A 220 -17.57 23.64 0.82
CA GLU A 220 -16.44 24.47 1.29
C GLU A 220 -16.26 24.42 2.82
N GLY A 221 -17.35 24.38 3.59
CA GLY A 221 -17.30 24.26 5.05
C GLY A 221 -16.86 22.90 5.59
N GLN A 222 -16.74 21.88 4.73
CA GLN A 222 -16.25 20.54 5.08
C GLN A 222 -14.78 20.33 4.72
N ARG A 223 -14.15 21.32 4.07
CA ARG A 223 -12.73 21.30 3.73
C ARG A 223 -11.93 21.76 4.94
N CYS A 224 -11.46 20.81 5.72
CA CYS A 224 -10.38 21.03 6.69
C CYS A 224 -9.12 20.32 6.18
N ASP A 225 -7.94 20.81 6.60
CA ASP A 225 -6.72 20.03 6.44
C ASP A 225 -6.69 18.94 7.54
N PRO A 226 -6.95 17.66 7.21
CA PRO A 226 -6.95 16.59 8.20
C PRO A 226 -5.59 16.41 8.86
N ARG A 227 -4.48 16.79 8.19
CA ARG A 227 -3.14 16.71 8.78
C ARG A 227 -2.99 17.73 9.89
N GLN A 228 -3.36 18.98 9.64
CA GLN A 228 -3.29 20.03 10.65
C GLN A 228 -4.09 19.63 11.89
N LYS A 229 -5.35 19.22 11.68
CA LYS A 229 -6.23 18.79 12.76
C LYS A 229 -5.65 17.62 13.56
N PHE A 230 -5.13 16.60 12.87
CA PHE A 230 -4.57 15.42 13.52
C PHE A 230 -3.28 15.73 14.29
N GLU A 231 -2.30 16.37 13.66
CA GLU A 231 -0.95 16.58 14.21
C GLU A 231 -0.88 17.73 15.22
N GLU A 232 -1.67 18.80 15.02
CA GLU A 232 -1.59 20.01 15.86
C GLU A 232 -2.61 20.03 16.98
N GLU A 233 -3.77 19.39 16.80
CA GLU A 233 -4.84 19.42 17.81
C GLU A 233 -5.00 18.07 18.51
N LEU A 234 -5.16 16.98 17.74
CA LEU A 234 -5.47 15.67 18.32
C LEU A 234 -4.26 14.94 18.90
N VAL A 235 -3.05 15.16 18.37
CA VAL A 235 -1.83 14.61 18.96
C VAL A 235 -1.53 15.25 20.32
N PRO A 236 -1.49 16.59 20.46
CA PRO A 236 -1.26 17.22 21.77
C PRO A 236 -2.41 17.04 22.76
N ALA A 237 -3.66 16.92 22.30
CA ALA A 237 -4.82 16.68 23.16
C ALA A 237 -4.96 15.20 23.57
N GLY A 238 -4.32 14.27 22.87
CA GLY A 238 -4.44 12.83 23.09
C GLY A 238 -3.44 12.29 24.11
N GLY A 239 -3.88 11.32 24.92
CA GLY A 239 -3.12 10.71 26.02
C GLY A 239 -1.84 9.96 25.62
N LEU A 240 -1.25 9.26 26.60
CA LEU A 240 0.10 8.63 26.70
C LEU A 240 0.74 7.96 25.46
N ASN A 241 0.05 7.77 24.33
CA ASN A 241 0.56 7.09 23.13
C ASN A 241 0.45 7.94 21.85
N ALA A 242 0.23 9.26 21.99
CA ALA A 242 0.07 10.11 20.84
C ALA A 242 1.42 10.42 20.16
N LEU A 243 1.70 9.78 19.02
CA LEU A 243 2.92 10.02 18.26
C LEU A 243 2.69 11.05 17.16
N SER A 244 3.59 12.02 17.02
CA SER A 244 3.72 12.84 15.81
C SER A 244 4.13 12.00 14.60
N GLU A 245 4.00 12.55 13.39
CA GLU A 245 4.46 11.88 12.15
C GLU A 245 5.93 11.42 12.23
N LYS A 246 6.79 12.27 12.79
CA LYS A 246 8.22 11.96 12.95
C LYS A 246 8.44 10.84 13.96
N GLU A 247 7.79 10.89 15.12
CA GLU A 247 7.93 9.84 16.15
C GLU A 247 7.39 8.50 15.67
N LEU A 248 6.28 8.52 14.91
CA LEU A 248 5.74 7.33 14.26
C LEU A 248 6.77 6.73 13.27
N PHE A 249 7.39 7.58 12.44
CA PHE A 249 8.45 7.15 11.53
C PHE A 249 9.64 6.55 12.28
N ASP A 250 10.17 7.24 13.28
CA ASP A 250 11.34 6.82 14.04
C ASP A 250 11.08 5.46 14.72
N ARG A 251 9.89 5.28 15.32
CA ARG A 251 9.44 4.00 15.88
C ARG A 251 9.37 2.91 14.82
N ASN A 252 8.71 3.18 13.69
CA ASN A 252 8.50 2.17 12.66
C ASN A 252 9.82 1.73 12.01
N ILE A 253 10.75 2.66 11.75
CA ILE A 253 12.10 2.33 11.28
C ILE A 253 12.86 1.51 12.32
N SER A 254 12.73 1.81 13.62
CA SER A 254 13.40 1.02 14.65
C SER A 254 12.96 -0.45 14.68
N TRP A 255 11.74 -0.75 14.23
CA TRP A 255 11.28 -2.13 14.09
C TRP A 255 11.87 -2.84 12.88
N LEU A 256 12.14 -2.11 11.80
CA LEU A 256 12.78 -2.64 10.59
C LEU A 256 14.28 -2.83 10.81
N ASP A 257 14.92 -1.96 11.59
CA ASP A 257 16.32 -2.09 11.93
C ASP A 257 16.60 -3.44 12.61
N ARG A 258 17.57 -4.16 12.06
CA ARG A 258 17.99 -5.51 12.51
C ARG A 258 16.82 -6.49 12.72
N ARG A 259 15.71 -6.30 11.99
CA ARG A 259 14.49 -7.11 12.10
C ARG A 259 13.92 -7.18 13.53
N ALA A 260 14.01 -6.09 14.28
CA ALA A 260 13.46 -6.04 15.64
C ALA A 260 11.96 -6.39 15.71
N TYR A 261 11.21 -6.21 14.60
CA TYR A 261 9.82 -6.67 14.49
C TYR A 261 9.64 -8.16 14.82
N GLU A 262 10.62 -9.04 14.56
CA GLU A 262 10.53 -10.48 14.87
C GLU A 262 10.40 -10.75 16.38
N THR A 263 10.81 -9.79 17.22
CA THR A 263 10.75 -9.91 18.68
C THR A 263 9.48 -9.32 19.30
N VAL A 264 8.85 -8.36 18.62
CA VAL A 264 7.71 -7.60 19.17
C VAL A 264 6.40 -7.86 18.43
N MET A 265 6.44 -8.49 17.26
CA MET A 265 5.28 -8.80 16.44
C MET A 265 5.06 -10.31 16.35
N SER A 266 3.80 -10.69 16.14
CA SER A 266 3.43 -12.09 15.89
C SER A 266 3.44 -12.39 14.39
N PRO A 267 4.09 -13.47 13.94
CA PRO A 267 4.05 -13.88 12.53
C PRO A 267 2.66 -14.44 12.17
N SER A 268 2.27 -14.31 10.90
CA SER A 268 1.14 -15.01 10.31
C SER A 268 1.56 -15.93 9.18
N ILE A 269 0.62 -16.78 8.75
CA ILE A 269 0.83 -17.87 7.80
C ILE A 269 1.38 -17.40 6.45
N ASN A 270 1.15 -16.14 6.07
CA ASN A 270 1.53 -15.60 4.75
C ASN A 270 2.84 -14.80 4.78
N GLY A 271 3.69 -14.97 5.81
CA GLY A 271 4.94 -14.19 5.93
C GLY A 271 4.74 -12.74 6.39
N ASN A 272 3.53 -12.39 6.85
CA ASN A 272 3.23 -11.09 7.43
C ASN A 272 3.42 -11.12 8.95
N TRP A 273 3.77 -9.99 9.55
CA TRP A 273 3.93 -9.80 10.98
C TRP A 273 3.01 -8.70 11.48
N TRP A 274 2.45 -8.89 12.67
CA TRP A 274 1.41 -8.00 13.20
C TRP A 274 1.73 -7.65 14.64
N LEU A 275 1.65 -6.37 14.98
CA LEU A 275 1.72 -5.93 16.37
C LEU A 275 0.35 -6.17 17.03
N ASN A 276 0.29 -7.12 17.97
CA ASN A 276 -0.89 -7.29 18.81
C ASN A 276 -0.94 -6.16 19.84
N VAL A 277 -1.74 -5.13 19.55
CA VAL A 277 -1.92 -3.95 20.41
C VAL A 277 -2.35 -4.35 21.84
N TRP A 278 -3.08 -5.45 21.98
CA TRP A 278 -3.55 -6.00 23.26
C TRP A 278 -2.42 -6.47 24.18
N GLU A 279 -1.24 -6.80 23.65
CA GLU A 279 -0.10 -7.26 24.45
C GLU A 279 0.77 -6.11 24.97
N TYR A 280 0.67 -4.93 24.34
CA TYR A 280 1.46 -3.73 24.67
C TYR A 280 0.68 -2.64 25.41
N MET A 281 -0.64 -2.75 25.52
CA MET A 281 -1.39 -1.92 26.45
C MET A 281 -0.91 -2.28 27.87
N PRO A 282 -0.39 -1.33 28.68
CA PRO A 282 -0.09 -1.61 30.07
C PRO A 282 -1.35 -2.18 30.68
N ARG A 283 -1.28 -3.42 31.19
CA ARG A 283 -2.41 -4.06 31.86
C ARG A 283 -2.90 -3.05 32.89
N ARG A 284 -4.08 -2.46 32.70
CA ARG A 284 -4.71 -1.66 33.75
C ARG A 284 -4.65 -2.51 35.00
N ASN A 285 -3.99 -1.99 36.03
CA ASN A 285 -3.92 -2.68 37.31
C ASN A 285 -5.36 -2.96 37.72
N LYS A 286 -5.69 -4.25 37.90
CA LYS A 286 -7.02 -4.72 38.30
C LYS A 286 -7.55 -4.11 39.61
N GLU A 287 -6.73 -3.31 40.30
CA GLU A 287 -7.12 -2.62 41.53
C GLU A 287 -8.03 -1.41 41.29
N GLU A 288 -7.97 -0.75 40.13
CA GLU A 288 -8.82 0.43 39.86
C GLU A 288 -10.26 0.09 39.47
N ASP A 289 -10.54 -1.13 39.00
CA ASP A 289 -11.89 -1.59 38.66
C ASP A 289 -12.73 -1.99 39.90
N SER A 290 -12.18 -1.84 41.13
CA SER A 290 -12.90 -2.13 42.38
C SER A 290 -13.57 -0.90 43.02
N LEU A 291 -13.48 0.28 42.39
CA LEU A 291 -13.98 1.55 42.91
C LEU A 291 -15.05 2.23 42.02
N LEU A 292 -15.63 1.51 41.05
CA LEU A 292 -16.78 1.95 40.25
C LEU A 292 -18.01 1.05 40.46
#